data_AF-A0A1H7S7A6-F1
#
_entry.id   AF-A0A1H7S7A6-F1
#
_cell.length_a   1.000
_cell.length_b   1.000
_cell.length_c   1.000
_cell.angle_alpha   90.00
_cell.angle_beta   90.00
_cell.angle_gamma   90.00
#
_symmetry.space_group_name_H-M   'P 1'
#
loop_
_entity.id
_entity.type
_entity.pdbx_description
1 polymer ?
#
loop_
_entity_poly.entity_id
_entity_poly.type
_entity_poly.pdbx_seq_one_letter_code
_entity_poly.pdbx_strand_id
1 'polypeptide(L)'
;MSEEDRNESIRIAHLTMLQGVISRMGSNSFTLKALSATFGSAAVAIMAYADKPSPFYAVAAVLPILIFWLMDAQYLRYERAYRSLFNRVRKGEEIEPYDLDASPFMDRPWAVLKIAISWSVSCFYLAIFLALAFISFLIAAEG
;
A
#
# COMPACT_ATOMS: atom_id res chain seq x y z
N MET A 1 -31.77 24.39 17.03
CA MET A 1 -31.10 23.69 15.92
C MET A 1 -32.18 22.97 15.16
N SER A 2 -32.31 23.22 13.86
CA SER A 2 -33.32 22.53 13.04
C SER A 2 -32.93 21.06 12.85
N GLU A 3 -33.88 20.19 12.46
CA GLU A 3 -33.56 18.79 12.16
C GLU A 3 -32.59 18.67 10.97
N GLU A 4 -32.69 19.60 10.01
CA GLU A 4 -31.82 19.69 8.85
C GLU A 4 -30.37 20.01 9.27
N ASP A 5 -30.16 20.98 10.17
CA ASP A 5 -28.84 21.32 10.72
C ASP A 5 -28.20 20.13 11.44
N ARG A 6 -29.02 19.34 12.16
CA ARG A 6 -28.56 18.15 12.89
C ARG A 6 -28.10 17.06 11.90
N ASN A 7 -28.89 16.81 10.85
CA ASN A 7 -28.57 15.80 9.84
C ASN A 7 -27.30 16.17 9.05
N GLU A 8 -27.14 17.44 8.69
CA GLU A 8 -25.93 17.92 8.01
C GLU A 8 -24.69 17.78 8.93
N SER A 9 -24.83 18.10 10.21
CA SER A 9 -23.76 17.94 11.20
C SER A 9 -23.31 16.47 11.35
N ILE A 10 -24.27 15.53 11.40
CA ILE A 10 -23.99 14.09 11.45
C ILE A 10 -23.23 13.65 10.20
N ARG A 11 -23.68 14.10 9.02
CA ARG A 11 -23.05 13.79 7.74
C ARG A 11 -21.61 14.30 7.65
N ILE A 12 -21.38 15.55 8.06
CA ILE A 12 -20.04 16.14 8.10
C ILE A 12 -19.13 15.32 9.03
N ALA A 13 -19.61 14.97 10.24
CA ALA A 13 -18.84 14.17 11.18
C ALA A 13 -18.49 12.78 10.62
N HIS A 14 -19.45 12.12 9.95
CA HIS A 14 -19.23 10.83 9.30
C HIS A 14 -18.19 10.92 8.18
N LEU A 15 -18.29 11.94 7.32
CA LEU A 15 -17.29 12.19 6.27
C LEU A 15 -15.90 12.46 6.86
N THR A 16 -15.80 13.20 7.96
CA THR A 16 -14.53 13.43 8.67
C THR A 16 -13.93 12.12 9.20
N MET A 17 -14.74 11.24 9.79
CA MET A 17 -14.27 9.92 10.25
C MET A 17 -13.76 9.08 9.08
N LEU A 18 -14.51 8.99 7.98
CA LEU A 18 -14.12 8.27 6.77
C LEU A 18 -12.82 8.82 6.18
N GLN A 19 -12.68 10.14 6.11
CA GLN A 19 -11.45 10.80 5.65
C GLN A 19 -10.26 10.44 6.55
N GLY A 20 -10.47 10.35 7.87
CA GLY A 20 -9.47 9.86 8.81
C GLY A 20 -9.01 8.44 8.47
N VAL A 21 -9.94 7.53 8.16
CA VAL A 21 -9.59 6.16 7.75
C VAL A 21 -8.82 6.13 6.43
N ILE A 22 -9.28 6.87 5.41
CA ILE A 22 -8.62 6.98 4.10
C ILE A 22 -7.18 7.47 4.26
N SER A 23 -6.96 8.51 5.08
CA SER A 23 -5.63 9.05 5.36
C SER A 23 -4.70 8.01 5.97
N ARG A 24 -5.19 7.22 6.95
CA ARG A 24 -4.39 6.12 7.54
C ARG A 24 -4.02 5.05 6.52
N MET A 25 -4.93 4.69 5.61
CA MET A 25 -4.63 3.69 4.57
C MET A 25 -3.53 4.19 3.62
N GLY A 26 -3.60 5.45 3.19
CA GLY A 26 -2.57 6.10 2.38
C GLY A 26 -1.22 6.16 3.11
N SER A 27 -1.22 6.55 4.39
CA SER A 27 -0.01 6.57 5.23
C SER A 27 0.61 5.19 5.40
N ASN A 28 -0.18 4.15 5.69
CA ASN A 28 0.32 2.77 5.81
C ASN A 28 0.93 2.26 4.50
N SER A 29 0.29 2.55 3.36
CA SER A 29 0.82 2.27 2.02
C SER A 29 2.19 2.95 1.80
N PHE A 30 2.30 4.24 2.12
CA PHE A 30 3.56 4.96 2.00
C PHE A 30 4.65 4.42 2.93
N THR A 31 4.32 4.10 4.18
CA THR A 31 5.27 3.49 5.13
C THR A 31 5.83 2.17 4.63
N LEU A 32 5.00 1.31 4.02
CA LEU A 32 5.47 0.04 3.44
C LEU A 32 6.44 0.25 2.27
N LYS A 33 6.19 1.25 1.40
CA LYS A 33 7.14 1.62 0.34
C LYS A 33 8.47 2.08 0.92
N ALA A 34 8.44 2.96 1.92
CA ALA A 34 9.65 3.44 2.59
C ALA A 34 10.44 2.29 3.24
N LEU A 35 9.77 1.39 3.97
CA LEU A 35 10.41 0.21 4.57
C LEU A 35 10.99 -0.72 3.50
N SER A 36 10.31 -0.90 2.37
CA SER A 36 10.81 -1.69 1.25
C SER A 36 12.09 -1.11 0.66
N ALA A 37 12.16 0.21 0.49
CA ALA A 37 13.37 0.89 0.05
C ALA A 37 14.51 0.75 1.07
N THR A 38 14.23 0.89 2.36
CA THR A 38 15.23 0.68 3.43
C THR A 38 15.77 -0.75 3.39
N PHE A 39 14.91 -1.76 3.30
CA PHE A 39 15.32 -3.17 3.19
C PHE A 39 16.11 -3.43 1.90
N GLY A 40 15.69 -2.87 0.77
CA GLY A 40 16.41 -2.95 -0.49
C GLY A 40 17.81 -2.36 -0.40
N SER A 41 17.95 -1.14 0.13
CA SER A 41 19.25 -0.48 0.35
C SER A 41 20.15 -1.24 1.31
N ALA A 42 19.59 -1.81 2.39
CA ALA A 42 20.34 -2.65 3.32
C ALA A 42 20.86 -3.92 2.64
N ALA A 43 20.04 -4.58 1.81
CA ALA A 43 20.45 -5.75 1.04
C ALA A 43 21.56 -5.41 0.05
N VAL A 44 21.44 -4.28 -0.66
CA VAL A 44 22.49 -3.74 -1.55
C VAL A 44 23.81 -3.53 -0.79
N ALA A 45 23.77 -2.89 0.38
CA ALA A 45 24.96 -2.66 1.18
C ALA A 45 25.61 -3.99 1.63
N ILE A 46 24.82 -4.95 2.12
CA ILE A 46 25.33 -6.27 2.52
C ILE A 46 26.00 -6.97 1.33
N MET A 47 25.39 -6.93 0.14
CA MET A 47 25.96 -7.54 -1.06
C MET A 47 27.27 -6.87 -1.51
N ALA A 48 27.38 -5.55 -1.37
CA ALA A 48 28.57 -4.81 -1.79
C ALA A 48 29.76 -4.93 -0.82
N TYR A 49 29.50 -5.17 0.47
CA TYR A 49 30.54 -5.16 1.52
C TYR A 49 30.81 -6.52 2.16
N ALA A 50 30.10 -7.58 1.77
CA ALA A 50 30.38 -8.92 2.30
C ALA A 50 31.75 -9.44 1.81
N ASP A 51 32.54 -10.03 2.72
CA ASP A 51 33.84 -10.65 2.39
C ASP A 51 33.73 -11.76 1.32
N LYS A 52 32.57 -12.43 1.28
CA LYS A 52 32.20 -13.42 0.26
C LYS A 52 30.82 -13.04 -0.30
N PRO A 53 30.77 -12.15 -1.31
CA PRO A 53 29.51 -11.72 -1.88
C PRO A 53 28.84 -12.92 -2.56
N SER A 54 27.54 -13.09 -2.29
CA SER A 54 26.77 -14.23 -2.75
C SER A 54 25.39 -13.79 -3.25
N PRO A 55 24.95 -14.24 -4.43
CA PRO A 55 23.62 -13.93 -4.95
C PRO A 55 22.47 -14.38 -4.03
N PHE A 56 22.74 -15.33 -3.13
CA PHE A 56 21.75 -15.80 -2.14
C PHE A 56 21.26 -14.68 -1.21
N TYR A 57 22.08 -13.65 -0.95
CA TYR A 57 21.65 -12.49 -0.14
C TYR A 57 20.55 -11.68 -0.84
N ALA A 58 20.59 -11.55 -2.18
CA ALA A 58 19.52 -10.91 -2.94
C ALA A 58 18.20 -11.68 -2.80
N VAL A 59 18.26 -13.01 -2.93
CA VAL A 59 17.09 -13.88 -2.79
C VAL A 59 16.46 -13.76 -1.40
N ALA A 60 17.29 -13.68 -0.35
CA ALA A 60 16.82 -13.48 1.01
C ALA A 60 16.08 -12.14 1.20
N ALA A 61 16.51 -11.08 0.52
CA ALA A 61 15.88 -9.76 0.57
C ALA A 61 14.58 -9.67 -0.25
N VAL A 62 14.45 -10.46 -1.32
CA VAL A 62 13.25 -10.46 -2.17
C VAL A 62 12.00 -10.87 -1.39
N LEU A 63 12.09 -11.86 -0.50
CA LEU A 63 10.94 -12.37 0.26
C LEU A 63 10.21 -11.28 1.08
N PRO A 64 10.86 -10.52 1.98
CA PRO A 64 10.19 -9.46 2.73
C PRO A 64 9.70 -8.31 1.83
N ILE A 65 10.43 -7.98 0.76
CA ILE A 65 10.02 -6.93 -0.20
C ILE A 65 8.73 -7.33 -0.94
N LEU A 66 8.60 -8.60 -1.34
CA LEU A 66 7.37 -9.13 -1.94
C LEU A 66 6.18 -9.05 -0.98
N ILE A 67 6.40 -9.36 0.30
CA ILE A 67 5.35 -9.25 1.33
C ILE A 67 4.90 -7.79 1.46
N PHE A 68 5.84 -6.85 1.55
CA PHE A 68 5.50 -5.43 1.61
C PHE A 68 4.78 -4.93 0.37
N TRP A 69 5.12 -5.43 -0.81
CA TRP A 69 4.42 -5.10 -2.05
C TRP A 69 2.95 -5.54 -2.03
N LEU A 70 2.68 -6.77 -1.58
CA LEU A 70 1.30 -7.27 -1.46
C LEU A 70 0.51 -6.52 -0.38
N MET A 71 1.15 -6.21 0.75
CA MET A 71 0.52 -5.41 1.81
C MET A 71 0.21 -3.99 1.33
N ASP A 72 1.11 -3.37 0.57
CA ASP A 72 0.91 -2.04 -0.02
C ASP A 72 -0.32 -2.02 -0.93
N ALA A 73 -0.42 -3.01 -1.83
CA ALA A 73 -1.58 -3.19 -2.70
C ALA A 73 -2.88 -3.41 -1.90
N GLN A 74 -2.81 -4.11 -0.77
CA GLN A 74 -3.96 -4.32 0.11
C GLN A 74 -4.42 -3.02 0.78
N TYR A 75 -3.50 -2.18 1.27
CA TYR A 75 -3.86 -0.87 1.85
C TYR A 75 -4.50 0.05 0.81
N LEU A 76 -4.00 0.05 -0.43
CA LEU A 76 -4.63 0.77 -1.54
C LEU A 76 -6.02 0.22 -1.89
N ARG A 77 -6.25 -1.09 -1.74
CA ARG A 77 -7.59 -1.69 -1.91
C ARG A 77 -8.55 -1.19 -0.84
N TYR A 78 -8.13 -1.18 0.43
CA TYR A 78 -8.93 -0.59 1.51
C TYR A 78 -9.23 0.88 1.24
N GLU A 79 -8.23 1.67 0.85
CA GLU A 79 -8.41 3.08 0.52
C GLU A 79 -9.49 3.30 -0.55
N ARG A 80 -9.49 2.49 -1.62
CA ARG A 80 -10.52 2.54 -2.68
C ARG A 80 -11.91 2.20 -2.16
N ALA A 81 -12.03 1.18 -1.31
CA ALA A 81 -13.29 0.80 -0.69
C ALA A 81 -13.86 1.94 0.17
N TYR A 82 -13.02 2.53 1.04
CA TYR A 82 -13.41 3.67 1.87
C TYR A 82 -13.73 4.92 1.05
N ARG A 83 -13.03 5.17 -0.06
CA ARG A 83 -13.39 6.25 -1.01
C ARG A 83 -14.76 6.02 -1.65
N SER A 84 -15.16 4.78 -1.89
CA SER A 84 -16.49 4.44 -2.40
C SER A 84 -17.57 4.73 -1.35
N LEU A 85 -17.35 4.27 -0.11
CA LEU A 85 -18.22 4.56 1.03
C LEU A 85 -18.37 6.08 1.27
N PHE A 86 -17.24 6.81 1.29
CA PHE A 86 -17.23 8.27 1.40
C PHE A 86 -18.07 8.94 0.32
N ASN A 87 -17.96 8.48 -0.93
CA ASN A 87 -18.72 9.05 -2.04
C ASN A 87 -20.23 8.82 -1.91
N ARG A 88 -20.67 7.70 -1.35
CA ARG A 88 -22.09 7.44 -1.09
C ARG A 88 -22.65 8.34 0.01
N VAL A 89 -21.93 8.44 1.15
CA VAL A 89 -22.32 9.34 2.24
C VAL A 89 -22.40 10.79 1.74
N ARG A 90 -21.42 11.24 0.94
CA ARG A 90 -21.40 12.58 0.35
C ARG A 90 -22.57 12.84 -0.62
N LYS A 91 -23.09 11.81 -1.28
CA LYS A 91 -24.26 11.95 -2.16
C LYS A 91 -25.58 11.95 -1.41
N GLY A 92 -25.58 11.63 -0.10
CA GLY A 92 -26.79 11.52 0.70
C GLY A 92 -27.53 10.20 0.48
N GLU A 93 -26.83 9.15 0.05
CA GLU A 93 -27.39 7.80 0.02
C GLU A 93 -27.66 7.34 1.47
N GLU A 94 -28.70 6.53 1.67
CA GLU A 94 -29.07 6.00 2.99
C GLU A 94 -27.99 5.05 3.50
N ILE A 95 -27.12 5.58 4.36
CA ILE A 95 -26.10 4.85 5.12
C ILE A 95 -26.33 5.19 6.57
N GLU A 96 -26.24 4.17 7.43
CA GLU A 96 -26.38 4.35 8.86
C GLU A 96 -25.35 5.39 9.37
N PRO A 97 -25.78 6.40 10.14
CA PRO A 97 -24.87 7.39 10.69
C PRO A 97 -23.68 6.74 11.40
N TYR A 98 -22.47 7.17 11.04
CA TYR A 98 -21.21 6.69 11.62
C TYR A 98 -20.84 5.25 11.27
N ASP A 99 -21.55 4.58 10.36
CA ASP A 99 -21.13 3.27 9.86
C ASP A 99 -19.82 3.39 9.05
N LEU A 100 -18.80 2.67 9.49
CA LEU A 100 -17.47 2.64 8.85
C LEU A 100 -17.22 1.31 8.13
N ASP A 101 -18.24 0.47 7.95
CA ASP A 101 -18.07 -0.81 7.25
C ASP A 101 -17.91 -0.61 5.73
N ALA A 102 -16.66 -0.62 5.28
CA ALA A 102 -16.33 -0.59 3.86
C ALA A 102 -16.33 -1.99 3.20
N SER A 103 -16.65 -3.06 3.93
CA SER A 103 -16.65 -4.44 3.41
C SER A 103 -17.50 -4.64 2.16
N PRO A 104 -18.69 -4.02 2.01
CA PRO A 104 -19.48 -4.12 0.79
C PRO A 104 -18.78 -3.58 -0.47
N PHE A 105 -17.78 -2.71 -0.30
CA PHE A 105 -16.99 -2.10 -1.38
C PHE A 105 -15.64 -2.77 -1.60
N MET A 106 -15.32 -3.79 -0.80
CA MET A 106 -14.11 -4.57 -1.00
C MET A 106 -14.34 -5.59 -2.12
N ASP A 107 -13.99 -5.20 -3.34
CA ASP A 107 -13.98 -6.10 -4.49
C ASP A 107 -13.20 -7.40 -4.21
N ARG A 108 -13.52 -8.42 -5.02
CA ARG A 108 -12.92 -9.77 -4.98
C ARG A 108 -11.40 -9.75 -4.78
N PRO A 109 -10.80 -10.77 -4.13
CA PRO A 109 -9.36 -10.82 -3.82
C PRO A 109 -8.42 -10.60 -5.02
N TRP A 110 -8.86 -10.94 -6.24
CA TRP A 110 -8.17 -10.63 -7.50
C TRP A 110 -7.89 -9.14 -7.72
N ALA A 111 -8.59 -8.24 -7.02
CA ALA A 111 -8.33 -6.81 -7.02
C ALA A 111 -6.96 -6.47 -6.41
N VAL A 112 -6.46 -7.22 -5.43
CA VAL A 112 -5.16 -6.95 -4.80
C VAL A 112 -4.03 -7.16 -5.79
N LEU A 113 -4.03 -8.28 -6.52
CA LEU A 113 -3.01 -8.55 -7.55
C LEU A 113 -3.07 -7.52 -8.68
N LYS A 114 -4.28 -7.12 -9.11
CA LYS A 114 -4.44 -6.05 -10.11
C LYS A 114 -3.87 -4.71 -9.63
N ILE A 115 -4.03 -4.38 -8.34
CA ILE A 115 -3.46 -3.16 -7.76
C ILE A 115 -1.95 -3.29 -7.61
N ALA A 116 -1.43 -4.44 -7.19
CA ALA A 116 0.00 -4.69 -7.09
C ALA A 116 0.71 -4.50 -8.46
N ILE A 117 0.09 -5.01 -9.53
CA ILE A 117 0.59 -4.91 -10.92
C ILE A 117 0.31 -3.53 -11.55
N SER A 118 -0.41 -2.64 -10.86
CA SER A 118 -0.69 -1.31 -11.42
C SER A 118 0.59 -0.48 -11.58
N TRP A 119 0.62 0.36 -12.61
CA TRP A 119 1.77 1.19 -12.98
C TRP A 119 2.42 1.90 -11.78
N SER A 120 1.62 2.57 -10.95
CA SER A 120 2.14 3.36 -9.82
C SER A 120 2.77 2.51 -8.72
N VAL A 121 2.28 1.29 -8.48
CA VAL A 121 2.80 0.41 -7.43
C VAL A 121 3.97 -0.40 -7.99
N SER A 122 3.79 -1.02 -9.15
CA SER A 122 4.80 -1.86 -9.78
C SER A 122 6.09 -1.11 -10.09
N CYS A 123 6.03 0.12 -10.61
CA CYS A 123 7.25 0.86 -10.94
C CYS A 123 8.19 1.04 -9.73
N PHE A 124 7.63 1.23 -8.53
CA PHE A 124 8.42 1.37 -7.31
C PHE A 124 9.14 0.07 -6.93
N TYR A 125 8.39 -1.04 -6.84
CA TYR A 125 8.97 -2.32 -6.44
C TYR A 125 9.88 -2.93 -7.52
N LEU A 126 9.54 -2.75 -8.80
CA LEU A 126 10.39 -3.14 -9.92
C LEU A 126 11.72 -2.40 -9.90
N ALA A 127 11.76 -1.11 -9.54
CA ALA A 127 13.03 -0.39 -9.41
C ALA A 127 13.94 -1.03 -8.35
N ILE A 128 13.38 -1.46 -7.21
CA ILE A 128 14.12 -2.17 -6.17
C ILE A 128 14.62 -3.53 -6.69
N PHE A 129 13.77 -4.32 -7.33
CA PHE A 129 14.18 -5.62 -7.87
C PHE A 129 15.23 -5.51 -8.98
N LEU A 130 15.12 -4.50 -9.84
CA LEU A 130 16.13 -4.23 -10.87
C LEU A 130 17.48 -3.85 -10.26
N ALA A 131 17.49 -3.03 -9.20
CA ALA A 131 18.72 -2.70 -8.49
C ALA A 131 19.38 -3.95 -7.86
N LEU A 132 18.59 -4.80 -7.18
CA LEU A 132 19.09 -6.06 -6.61
C LEU A 132 19.61 -7.02 -7.68
N ALA A 133 18.89 -7.16 -8.80
CA ALA A 133 19.28 -8.01 -9.92
C ALA A 133 20.57 -7.51 -10.60
N PHE A 134 20.68 -6.20 -10.81
CA PHE A 134 21.86 -5.58 -11.39
C PHE A 134 23.11 -5.83 -10.54
N ILE A 135 23.03 -5.63 -9.23
CA ILE A 135 24.15 -5.89 -8.31
C ILE A 135 24.48 -7.39 -8.25
N SER A 136 23.46 -8.25 -8.21
CA SER A 136 23.67 -9.70 -8.24
C SER A 136 24.39 -10.16 -9.52
N PHE A 137 24.07 -9.55 -10.66
CA PHE A 137 24.73 -9.81 -11.94
C PHE A 137 26.19 -9.35 -11.92
N LEU A 138 26.50 -8.16 -11.38
CA LEU A 138 27.89 -7.69 -11.24
C LEU A 138 28.74 -8.64 -10.40
N ILE A 139 28.22 -9.07 -9.24
CA ILE A 139 28.91 -10.03 -8.36
C ILE A 139 29.18 -11.36 -9.09
N ALA A 140 28.21 -11.85 -9.87
CA ALA A 140 28.35 -13.10 -10.61
C ALA A 140 29.27 -12.99 -11.84
N ALA A 141 29.49 -11.78 -12.37
CA ALA A 141 30.40 -11.54 -13.48
C ALA A 141 31.86 -11.36 -13.03
N GLU A 142 32.08 -10.93 -11.79
CA GLU A 142 33.41 -10.75 -11.19
C GLU A 142 33.98 -12.01 -10.51
N GLY A 143 33.12 -12.98 -10.16
CA GLY A 143 33.49 -14.26 -9.55
C GLY A 143 33.72 -15.38 -10.56
#